data_AF-A0A7S1ZKU5-F1
#
_entry.id   AF-A0A7S1ZKU5-F1
#
_cell.length_a   1.000
_cell.length_b   1.000
_cell.length_c   1.000
_cell.angle_alpha   90.00
_cell.angle_beta   90.00
_cell.angle_gamma   90.00
#
_symmetry.space_group_name_H-M   'P 1'
#
loop_
_entity.id
_entity.type
_entity.pdbx_description
1 polymer ?
#
loop_
_entity_poly.entity_id
_entity_poly.type
_entity_poly.pdbx_seq_one_letter_code
_entity_poly.pdbx_strand_id
1 'polypeptide(L)'
;GSLVKPEGLLRFWLDCPTGAKRQDVEIRQNTRIFFTTGVWDDPEVVMAQDAEYQAVLKQLQELVDQARSDKAKERSNFFEELQTFRKMVGDSKEFDLLKSRKEDLECALPPVGSAVSPNGVQIAPSGSLVIKGNSIPDWLPGSEYLILGTFSTSATD
;
A
#
# COMPACT_ATOMS: atom_id res chain seq x y z
N GLY A 1 9.29 -0.69 3.38
CA GLY A 1 7.91 -0.38 2.98
C GLY A 1 7.18 -1.70 2.82
N SER A 2 6.05 -1.88 3.51
CA SER A 2 5.18 -3.01 3.19
C SER A 2 4.71 -2.86 1.74
N LEU A 3 4.70 -3.96 1.01
CA LEU A 3 4.18 -4.01 -0.36
C LEU A 3 2.66 -3.87 -0.26
N VAL A 4 2.16 -2.67 -0.46
CA VAL A 4 0.72 -2.45 -0.69
C VAL A 4 0.34 -3.23 -1.96
N LYS A 5 -0.75 -3.97 -1.91
CA LYS A 5 -1.30 -4.81 -2.99
C LYS A 5 -2.62 -4.20 -3.45
N PRO A 6 -2.59 -3.27 -4.40
CA PRO A 6 -3.83 -2.69 -4.93
C PRO A 6 -4.63 -3.76 -5.69
N GLU A 7 -5.95 -3.60 -5.72
CA GLU A 7 -6.88 -4.49 -6.45
C GLU A 7 -6.69 -4.34 -7.97
N GLY A 8 -6.45 -3.10 -8.40
CA GLY A 8 -6.24 -2.75 -9.80
C GLY A 8 -5.05 -1.83 -10.03
N LEU A 9 -4.72 -1.63 -11.30
CA LEU A 9 -3.74 -0.64 -11.74
C LEU A 9 -4.40 0.29 -12.75
N LEU A 10 -4.45 1.58 -12.43
CA LEU A 10 -4.80 2.60 -13.40
C LEU A 10 -3.59 2.84 -14.30
N ARG A 11 -3.77 2.58 -15.60
CA ARG A 11 -2.73 2.71 -16.62
C ARG A 11 -3.21 3.62 -17.72
N PHE A 12 -2.43 4.65 -18.04
CA PHE A 12 -2.73 5.52 -19.16
C PHE A 12 -1.46 6.01 -19.84
N TRP A 13 -1.63 6.46 -21.07
CA TRP A 13 -0.57 7.00 -21.89
C TRP A 13 -0.80 8.49 -22.12
N LEU A 14 0.28 9.26 -22.06
CA LEU A 14 0.30 10.65 -22.50
C LEU A 14 1.19 10.74 -23.74
N ASP A 15 0.57 11.11 -24.86
CA ASP A 15 1.28 11.39 -26.10
C ASP A 15 1.77 12.84 -26.10
N CYS A 16 3.05 13.03 -26.37
CA CYS A 16 3.71 14.33 -26.45
C CYS A 16 4.12 14.64 -27.90
N PRO A 17 3.17 15.03 -28.78
CA PRO A 17 3.46 15.24 -30.20
C PRO A 17 4.50 16.34 -30.43
N THR A 18 4.42 17.44 -29.69
CA THR A 18 5.32 18.59 -29.81
C THR A 18 6.58 18.50 -28.95
N GLY A 19 6.68 17.49 -28.07
CA GLY A 19 7.70 17.44 -27.02
C GLY A 19 7.52 18.54 -25.96
N ALA A 20 8.42 18.57 -24.98
CA ALA A 20 8.48 19.61 -23.94
C ALA A 20 9.91 19.73 -23.39
N LYS A 21 10.34 20.93 -22.99
CA LYS A 21 11.66 21.15 -22.38
C LYS A 21 11.54 22.06 -21.16
N ARG A 22 12.15 21.65 -20.05
CA ARG A 22 12.25 22.45 -18.83
C ARG A 22 13.61 22.23 -18.19
N GLN A 23 14.41 23.29 -18.09
CA GLN A 23 15.76 23.26 -17.52
C GLN A 23 16.63 22.16 -18.17
N ASP A 24 17.02 21.15 -17.40
CA ASP A 24 17.85 20.00 -17.77
C ASP A 24 17.05 18.78 -18.27
N VAL A 25 15.72 18.86 -18.30
CA VAL A 25 14.83 17.78 -18.74
C VAL A 25 14.20 18.10 -20.11
N GLU A 26 14.30 17.16 -21.04
CA GLU A 26 13.74 17.26 -22.40
C GLU A 26 12.92 16.01 -22.74
N ILE A 27 11.62 16.20 -23.01
CA ILE A 27 10.72 15.24 -23.63
C ILE A 27 10.74 15.51 -25.13
N ARG A 28 11.21 14.55 -25.93
CA ARG A 28 11.30 14.71 -27.39
C ARG A 28 9.91 14.71 -28.04
N GLN A 29 9.83 15.24 -29.26
CA GLN A 29 8.64 15.11 -30.10
C GLN A 29 8.25 13.65 -30.31
N ASN A 30 6.95 13.40 -30.38
CA ASN A 30 6.35 12.06 -30.51
C ASN A 30 6.77 11.08 -29.39
N THR A 31 7.15 11.58 -28.22
CA THR A 31 7.38 10.71 -27.05
C THR A 31 6.04 10.30 -26.46
N ARG A 32 5.95 9.04 -26.01
CA ARG A 32 4.80 8.51 -25.28
C ARG A 32 5.22 8.18 -23.85
N ILE A 33 4.52 8.76 -22.88
CA ILE A 33 4.78 8.57 -21.45
C ILE A 33 3.73 7.62 -20.89
N PHE A 34 4.18 6.60 -20.17
CA PHE A 34 3.34 5.64 -19.47
C PHE A 34 3.18 6.03 -18.00
N PHE A 35 1.94 6.07 -17.53
CA PHE A 35 1.60 6.30 -16.14
C PHE A 35 0.96 5.04 -15.58
N THR A 36 1.37 4.66 -14.37
CA THR A 36 0.73 3.57 -13.62
C THR A 36 0.60 3.93 -12.16
N THR A 37 -0.56 3.68 -11.56
CA THR A 37 -0.80 3.82 -10.12
C THR A 37 -1.75 2.73 -9.62
N GLY A 38 -1.67 2.39 -8.33
CA GLY A 38 -2.57 1.45 -7.68
C GLY A 38 -3.96 2.06 -7.50
N VAL A 39 -4.99 1.24 -7.69
CA VAL A 39 -6.38 1.64 -7.44
C VAL A 39 -7.13 0.57 -6.66
N TRP A 40 -8.11 1.03 -5.89
CA TRP A 40 -9.13 0.24 -5.22
C TRP A 40 -10.48 0.69 -5.76
N ASP A 41 -11.00 -0.08 -6.70
CA ASP A 41 -12.16 0.28 -7.53
C ASP A 41 -13.50 -0.18 -6.94
N ASP A 42 -13.48 -1.05 -5.94
CA ASP A 42 -14.67 -1.45 -5.19
C ASP A 42 -14.69 -0.79 -3.78
N PRO A 43 -15.41 0.34 -3.61
CA PRO A 43 -15.47 1.03 -2.33
C PRO A 43 -16.17 0.19 -1.24
N GLU A 44 -17.09 -0.70 -1.60
CA GLU A 44 -17.79 -1.54 -0.64
C GLU A 44 -16.85 -2.59 -0.05
N VAL A 45 -16.02 -3.20 -0.91
CA VAL A 45 -14.99 -4.15 -0.48
C VAL A 45 -13.95 -3.46 0.40
N VAL A 46 -13.48 -2.27 0.04
CA VAL A 46 -12.54 -1.52 0.87
C VAL A 46 -13.13 -1.19 2.24
N MET A 47 -14.39 -0.75 2.29
CA MET A 47 -15.08 -0.49 3.56
C MET A 47 -15.21 -1.75 4.41
N ALA A 48 -15.54 -2.90 3.80
CA ALA A 48 -15.63 -4.17 4.50
C ALA A 48 -14.27 -4.63 5.05
N GLN A 49 -13.20 -4.48 4.26
CA GLN A 49 -11.83 -4.79 4.67
C GLN A 49 -11.35 -3.87 5.81
N ASP A 50 -11.69 -2.58 5.78
CA ASP A 50 -11.33 -1.66 6.86
C ASP A 50 -12.09 -2.01 8.14
N ALA A 51 -13.38 -2.34 8.05
CA ALA A 51 -14.16 -2.81 9.19
C ALA A 51 -13.58 -4.10 9.79
N GLU A 52 -13.16 -5.05 8.95
CA GLU A 52 -12.49 -6.28 9.40
C GLU A 52 -11.15 -5.94 10.07
N TYR A 53 -10.36 -5.03 9.48
CA TYR A 53 -9.08 -4.59 10.03
C TYR A 53 -9.25 -3.99 11.43
N GLN A 54 -10.23 -3.12 11.63
CA GLN A 54 -10.54 -2.56 12.95
C GLN A 54 -10.98 -3.64 13.95
N ALA A 55 -11.73 -4.64 13.51
CA ALA A 55 -12.13 -5.77 14.35
C ALA A 55 -10.91 -6.61 14.79
N VAL A 56 -9.98 -6.91 13.88
CA VAL A 56 -8.74 -7.64 14.17
C VAL A 56 -7.86 -6.85 15.14
N LEU A 57 -7.72 -5.53 14.95
CA LEU A 57 -6.99 -4.67 15.88
C LEU A 57 -7.59 -4.73 17.30
N LYS A 58 -8.92 -4.70 17.40
CA LYS A 58 -9.62 -4.82 18.68
C LYS A 58 -9.36 -6.17 19.35
N GLN A 59 -9.42 -7.27 18.60
CA GLN A 59 -9.13 -8.62 19.12
C GLN A 59 -7.68 -8.75 19.61
N LEU A 60 -6.71 -8.21 18.85
CA LEU A 60 -5.32 -8.16 19.28
C LEU A 60 -5.16 -7.36 20.58
N GLN A 61 -5.84 -6.22 20.70
CA GLN A 61 -5.81 -5.41 21.91
C GLN A 61 -6.44 -6.15 23.10
N GLU A 62 -7.57 -6.82 22.90
CA GLU A 62 -8.25 -7.63 23.93
C GLU A 62 -7.36 -8.78 24.42
N LEU A 63 -6.66 -9.50 23.53
CA LEU A 63 -5.72 -10.54 23.93
C LEU A 63 -4.56 -9.98 24.76
N VAL A 64 -4.04 -8.82 24.37
CA VAL A 64 -2.98 -8.13 25.14
C VAL A 64 -3.49 -7.72 26.51
N ASP A 65 -4.72 -7.21 26.61
CA ASP A 65 -5.29 -6.73 27.87
C ASP A 65 -5.74 -7.88 28.79
N GLN A 66 -6.29 -8.97 28.24
CA GLN A 66 -6.58 -10.20 28.99
C GLN A 66 -5.30 -10.76 29.61
N ALA A 67 -4.25 -10.93 28.81
CA ALA A 67 -2.97 -11.43 29.27
C ALA A 67 -2.31 -10.51 30.32
N ARG A 68 -2.56 -9.19 30.29
CA ARG A 68 -2.15 -8.27 31.35
C ARG A 68 -2.99 -8.43 32.62
N SER A 69 -4.30 -8.61 32.48
CA SER A 69 -5.25 -8.71 33.60
C SER A 69 -5.11 -10.02 34.39
N ASP A 70 -4.82 -11.13 33.71
CA ASP A 70 -4.58 -12.42 34.34
C ASP A 70 -3.29 -12.40 35.16
N LYS A 71 -2.27 -11.68 34.68
CA LYS A 71 -0.98 -11.53 35.38
C LYS A 71 -1.01 -10.53 36.53
N ALA A 72 -1.92 -9.54 36.54
CA ALA A 72 -2.08 -8.65 37.69
C ALA A 72 -2.54 -9.37 38.98
N LYS A 73 -3.06 -10.60 38.85
CA LYS A 73 -3.47 -11.47 39.96
C LYS A 73 -2.33 -12.34 40.51
N GLU A 74 -1.25 -12.56 39.75
CA GLU A 74 -0.05 -13.31 40.19
C GLU A 74 1.09 -12.33 40.52
N ARG A 75 1.26 -12.01 41.82
CA ARG A 75 2.30 -11.09 42.30
C ARG A 75 3.50 -11.85 42.88
N SER A 76 4.42 -12.32 42.04
CA SER A 76 5.82 -12.52 42.47
C SER A 76 6.76 -12.83 41.31
N ASN A 77 7.18 -11.81 40.54
CA ASN A 77 8.53 -11.61 39.93
C ASN A 77 8.44 -10.80 38.61
N PHE A 78 8.20 -9.50 38.76
CA PHE A 78 7.81 -8.56 37.69
C PHE A 78 8.72 -8.50 36.44
N PHE A 79 10.04 -8.71 36.58
CA PHE A 79 11.00 -8.59 35.47
C PHE A 79 11.19 -9.89 34.66
N GLU A 80 11.17 -11.07 35.31
CA GLU A 80 11.20 -12.37 34.61
C GLU A 80 9.86 -12.66 33.92
N GLU A 81 8.76 -12.14 34.48
CA GLU A 81 7.40 -12.26 33.95
C GLU A 81 7.14 -11.46 32.65
N LEU A 82 7.88 -10.36 32.43
CA LEU A 82 7.80 -9.55 31.21
C LEU A 82 8.41 -10.25 30.00
N GLN A 83 9.51 -10.99 30.20
CA GLN A 83 10.11 -11.81 29.14
C GLN A 83 9.22 -13.01 28.79
N THR A 84 8.63 -13.67 29.79
CA THR A 84 7.67 -14.76 29.56
C THR A 84 6.35 -14.27 28.97
N PHE A 85 5.93 -13.02 29.22
CA PHE A 85 4.77 -12.41 28.55
C PHE A 85 4.98 -12.27 27.04
N ARG A 86 6.12 -11.69 26.61
CA ARG A 86 6.47 -11.64 25.18
C ARG A 86 6.54 -13.03 24.56
N LYS A 87 7.00 -14.01 25.33
CA LYS A 87 7.09 -15.40 24.88
C LYS A 87 5.72 -16.07 24.77
N MET A 88 4.84 -15.92 25.78
CA MET A 88 3.50 -16.53 25.79
C MET A 88 2.55 -15.88 24.78
N VAL A 89 2.59 -14.56 24.62
CA VAL A 89 1.84 -13.86 23.57
C VAL A 89 2.42 -14.19 22.19
N GLY A 90 3.74 -14.35 22.09
CA GLY A 90 4.42 -14.82 20.87
C GLY A 90 4.28 -16.32 20.58
N ASP A 91 3.88 -17.14 21.55
CA ASP A 91 3.69 -18.59 21.42
C ASP A 91 2.20 -18.95 21.22
N SER A 92 1.29 -17.98 21.33
CA SER A 92 -0.13 -18.19 21.06
C SER A 92 -0.40 -18.19 19.55
N LYS A 93 -0.74 -19.36 19.01
CA LYS A 93 -1.13 -19.53 17.60
C LYS A 93 -2.21 -18.55 17.14
N GLU A 94 -3.10 -18.16 18.06
CA GLU A 94 -4.18 -17.20 17.79
C GLU A 94 -3.62 -15.78 17.60
N PHE A 95 -2.65 -15.37 18.41
CA PHE A 95 -1.99 -14.09 18.26
C PHE A 95 -1.22 -14.00 16.93
N ASP A 96 -0.48 -15.05 16.58
CA ASP A 96 0.23 -15.11 15.30
C ASP A 96 -0.72 -15.08 14.10
N LEU A 97 -1.86 -15.77 14.19
CA LEU A 97 -2.89 -15.77 13.15
C LEU A 97 -3.50 -14.38 12.97
N LEU A 98 -3.88 -13.72 14.07
CA LEU A 98 -4.41 -12.37 14.04
C LEU A 98 -3.39 -11.36 13.54
N LYS A 99 -2.11 -11.52 13.91
CA LYS A 99 -1.03 -10.69 13.41
C LYS A 99 -0.80 -10.86 11.91
N SER A 100 -0.77 -12.10 11.42
CA SER A 100 -0.68 -12.38 9.98
C SER A 100 -1.88 -11.80 9.23
N ARG A 101 -3.09 -11.96 9.79
CA ARG A 101 -4.32 -11.41 9.19
C ARG A 101 -4.29 -9.89 9.14
N LYS A 102 -3.79 -9.25 10.20
CA LYS A 102 -3.56 -7.80 10.25
C LYS A 102 -2.60 -7.37 9.15
N GLU A 103 -1.46 -8.05 8.99
CA GLU A 103 -0.47 -7.74 7.96
C GLU A 103 -1.05 -7.89 6.54
N ASP A 104 -1.85 -8.94 6.31
CA ASP A 104 -2.55 -9.13 5.03
C ASP A 104 -3.53 -8.01 4.71
N LEU A 105 -4.32 -7.57 5.70
CA LEU A 105 -5.26 -6.46 5.57
C LEU A 105 -4.54 -5.12 5.39
N GLU A 106 -3.44 -4.87 6.11
CA GLU A 106 -2.61 -3.66 5.93
C GLU A 106 -2.01 -3.58 4.51
N CYS A 107 -1.71 -4.72 3.90
CA CYS A 107 -1.27 -4.77 2.51
C CYS A 107 -2.41 -4.57 1.52
N ALA A 108 -3.62 -5.06 1.82
CA ALA A 108 -4.77 -4.96 0.93
C ALA A 108 -5.41 -3.57 0.94
N LEU A 109 -5.37 -2.87 2.07
CA LEU A 109 -6.00 -1.58 2.22
C LEU A 109 -5.25 -0.44 1.49
N PRO A 110 -5.99 0.59 1.04
CA PRO A 110 -5.38 1.79 0.50
C PRO A 110 -4.49 2.49 1.54
N PRO A 111 -3.29 2.96 1.15
CA PRO A 111 -2.41 3.66 2.07
C PRO A 111 -3.00 5.00 2.47
N VAL A 112 -2.59 5.48 3.65
CA VAL A 112 -2.98 6.80 4.15
C VAL A 112 -2.59 7.88 3.14
N GLY A 113 -3.53 8.78 2.83
CA GLY A 113 -3.35 9.84 1.84
C GLY A 113 -3.72 9.44 0.41
N SER A 114 -4.32 8.27 0.20
CA SER A 114 -4.93 7.92 -1.08
C SER A 114 -5.99 8.95 -1.49
N ALA A 115 -5.97 9.35 -2.77
CA ALA A 115 -6.95 10.27 -3.30
C ALA A 115 -8.28 9.52 -3.54
N VAL A 116 -9.41 10.15 -3.22
CA VAL A 116 -10.74 9.57 -3.45
C VAL A 116 -11.38 10.25 -4.64
N SER A 117 -11.79 9.46 -5.63
CA SER A 117 -12.54 9.97 -6.78
C SER A 117 -14.02 10.19 -6.43
N PRO A 118 -14.77 10.97 -7.23
CA PRO A 118 -16.21 11.16 -7.01
C PRO A 118 -17.04 9.88 -6.96
N ASN A 119 -16.56 8.81 -7.58
CA ASN A 119 -17.22 7.50 -7.61
C ASN A 119 -16.80 6.59 -6.45
N GLY A 120 -16.03 7.09 -5.48
CA GLY A 120 -15.56 6.32 -4.33
C GLY A 120 -14.27 5.50 -4.56
N VAL A 121 -13.82 5.37 -5.82
CA VAL A 121 -12.54 4.72 -6.14
C VAL A 121 -11.40 5.43 -5.45
N GLN A 122 -10.56 4.68 -4.73
CA GLN A 122 -9.36 5.20 -4.10
C GLN A 122 -8.13 4.98 -5.00
N ILE A 123 -7.27 5.98 -5.08
CA ILE A 123 -6.08 6.00 -5.93
C ILE A 123 -4.86 6.19 -5.04
N ALA A 124 -3.83 5.37 -5.25
CA ALA A 124 -2.61 5.44 -4.46
C ALA A 124 -1.99 6.84 -4.51
N PRO A 125 -1.43 7.34 -3.38
CA PRO A 125 -0.91 8.70 -3.21
C PRO A 125 0.24 9.00 -4.17
N SER A 126 0.91 7.96 -4.66
CA SER A 126 1.95 8.05 -5.67
C SER A 126 1.84 6.95 -6.72
N GLY A 127 2.22 7.30 -7.94
CA GLY A 127 2.34 6.38 -9.06
C GLY A 127 3.71 6.47 -9.72
N SER A 128 3.96 5.58 -10.67
CA SER A 128 5.22 5.53 -11.42
C SER A 128 5.04 6.07 -12.83
N LEU A 129 6.10 6.73 -13.32
CA LEU A 129 6.16 7.33 -14.63
C LEU A 129 7.30 6.69 -15.42
N VAL A 130 6.97 6.15 -16.59
CA VAL A 130 7.92 5.41 -17.44
C VAL A 130 7.88 6.00 -18.84
N ILE A 131 9.03 6.41 -19.35
CA ILE A 131 9.17 6.72 -20.77
C ILE A 131 9.56 5.47 -21.51
N LYS A 132 8.87 5.23 -22.62
CA LYS A 132 9.38 4.32 -23.63
C LYS A 132 10.47 5.04 -24.42
N GLY A 133 11.72 4.65 -24.19
CA GLY A 133 12.88 5.10 -24.94
C GLY A 133 12.91 4.44 -26.32
N ASN A 134 13.02 5.29 -27.34
CA ASN A 134 13.18 4.98 -28.76
C ASN A 134 11.95 4.52 -29.56
N SER A 135 11.97 4.99 -30.80
CA SER A 135 11.04 4.84 -31.93
C SER A 135 10.95 3.43 -32.51
N ILE A 136 11.39 2.41 -31.75
CA ILE A 136 11.39 1.03 -32.21
C ILE A 136 10.01 0.40 -31.91
N PRO A 137 9.36 -0.25 -32.88
CA PRO A 137 8.07 -0.92 -32.71
C PRO A 137 8.02 -1.89 -31.52
N ASP A 138 6.86 -1.97 -30.86
CA ASP A 138 6.58 -2.71 -29.62
C ASP A 138 6.95 -4.20 -29.61
N TRP A 139 7.14 -4.81 -30.79
CA TRP A 139 7.42 -6.23 -30.95
C TRP A 139 8.91 -6.56 -31.12
N LEU A 140 9.81 -5.57 -31.12
CA LEU A 140 11.26 -5.77 -31.26
C LEU A 140 11.96 -5.74 -29.89
N PRO A 141 12.83 -6.73 -29.60
CA PRO A 141 13.66 -6.72 -28.39
C PRO A 141 14.66 -5.55 -28.43
N GLY A 142 14.76 -4.80 -27.34
CA GLY A 142 15.65 -3.63 -27.22
C GLY A 142 14.95 -2.29 -26.94
N SER A 143 13.62 -2.29 -26.77
CA SER A 143 12.91 -1.11 -26.25
C SER A 143 13.34 -0.82 -24.82
N GLU A 144 14.08 0.27 -24.62
CA GLU A 144 14.51 0.73 -23.31
C GLU A 144 13.33 1.40 -22.59
N TYR A 145 13.04 0.98 -21.38
CA TYR A 145 12.09 1.67 -20.51
C TYR A 145 12.89 2.53 -19.52
N LEU A 146 12.76 3.85 -19.66
CA LEU A 146 13.37 4.80 -18.74
C LEU A 146 12.35 5.10 -17.64
N ILE A 147 12.63 4.65 -16.42
CA ILE A 147 11.84 5.04 -15.24
C ILE A 147 12.19 6.50 -14.95
N LEU A 148 11.27 7.41 -15.27
CA LEU A 148 11.49 8.85 -15.07
C LEU A 148 11.31 9.27 -13.62
N GLY A 149 10.54 8.50 -12.84
CA GLY A 149 10.31 8.79 -11.43
C GLY A 149 8.88 8.49 -11.00
N THR A 150 8.41 9.22 -10.01
CA THR A 150 7.09 9.06 -9.41
C THR A 150 6.28 10.34 -9.53
N PHE A 151 4.96 10.22 -9.65
CA PHE A 151 4.03 11.34 -9.53
C PHE A 151 3.20 11.19 -8.27
N SER A 152 2.72 12.29 -7.71
CA SER A 152 1.81 12.30 -6.56
C SER A 152 0.38 12.58 -7.02
N THR A 153 -0.60 11.93 -6.41
CA THR A 153 -2.02 12.28 -6.57
C THR A 153 -2.42 13.24 -5.46
N SER A 154 -3.09 14.34 -5.80
CA SER A 154 -3.75 15.20 -4.82
C SER A 154 -5.23 14.82 -4.75
N ALA A 155 -5.78 14.71 -3.53
CA ALA A 155 -7.22 14.74 -3.36
C ALA A 155 -7.74 16.10 -3.83
N THR A 156 -8.79 16.11 -4.64
CA THR A 156 -9.58 17.32 -4.88
C THR A 156 -10.49 17.52 -3.67
N ASP A 157 -10.29 18.63 -2.96
CA ASP A 157 -11.19 19.12 -1.90
C ASP A 157 -12.60 19.42 -2.45
#